data_AF-A0A6S6XYH4-F1
#
_entry.id   AF-A0A6S6XYH4-F1
#
_cell.length_a   1.000
_cell.length_b   1.000
_cell.length_c   1.000
_cell.angle_alpha   90.00
_cell.angle_beta   90.00
_cell.angle_gamma   90.00
#
_symmetry.space_group_name_H-M   'P 1'
#
loop_
_entity.id
_entity.type
_entity.pdbx_description
1 polymer ?
#
loop_
_entity_poly.entity_id
_entity_poly.type
_entity_poly.pdbx_seq_one_letter_code
_entity_poly.pdbx_strand_id
1 'polypeptide(L)'
;MSTASKRASARKTYRTEWVDRWSPPKPLVGLQAIEKVLNRHTFLVTPESRLVVAVLARAIHDSLSLTNRRMRREARRFLLGEDLTLWCDLVGLHPDFVRFVARKAGYLADEKAHWQKVPIKVPVLPVPNEPVVSASSAPVHSITCHAHNHPPQGGLIHA
;
A
#
# COMPACT_ATOMS: atom_id res chain seq x y z
N MET A 1 40.52 -47.01 4.79
CA MET A 1 40.63 -45.56 4.55
C MET A 1 39.25 -45.03 4.19
N SER A 2 38.59 -44.32 5.11
CA SER A 2 37.22 -43.81 4.91
C SER A 2 37.27 -42.40 4.30
N THR A 3 36.74 -42.22 3.10
CA THR A 3 36.60 -40.92 2.44
C THR A 3 35.25 -40.30 2.82
N ALA A 4 35.29 -39.38 3.79
CA ALA A 4 34.12 -38.58 4.15
C ALA A 4 33.80 -37.59 3.02
N SER A 5 32.71 -37.84 2.29
CA SER A 5 32.17 -36.93 1.28
C SER A 5 31.66 -35.66 1.97
N LYS A 6 32.42 -34.57 1.88
CA LYS A 6 31.99 -33.23 2.32
C LYS A 6 30.83 -32.78 1.41
N ARG A 7 29.61 -32.79 1.93
CA ARG A 7 28.44 -32.13 1.31
C ARG A 7 28.78 -30.66 1.05
N ALA A 8 28.97 -30.30 -0.21
CA ALA A 8 29.09 -28.91 -0.61
C ALA A 8 27.78 -28.18 -0.27
N SER A 9 27.89 -27.15 0.57
CA SER A 9 26.77 -26.25 0.87
C SER A 9 26.22 -25.68 -0.43
N ALA A 10 24.91 -25.87 -0.68
CA ALA A 10 24.24 -25.35 -1.86
C ALA A 10 24.44 -23.83 -1.93
N ARG A 11 25.17 -23.37 -2.96
CA ARG A 11 25.45 -21.96 -3.18
C ARG A 11 24.12 -21.26 -3.46
N LYS A 12 23.62 -20.45 -2.52
CA LYS A 12 22.41 -19.67 -2.70
C LYS A 12 22.63 -18.72 -3.89
N THR A 13 21.95 -18.99 -5.00
CA THR A 13 21.94 -18.11 -6.17
C THR A 13 20.96 -16.98 -5.91
N TYR A 14 21.40 -15.74 -6.11
CA TYR A 14 20.57 -14.55 -5.95
C TYR A 14 20.42 -13.86 -7.31
N ARG A 15 19.22 -13.40 -7.63
CA ARG A 15 18.94 -12.52 -8.77
C ARG A 15 18.78 -11.10 -8.25
N THR A 16 19.30 -10.13 -8.99
CA THR A 16 19.00 -8.71 -8.73
C THR A 16 17.72 -8.32 -9.46
N GLU A 17 16.76 -7.78 -8.72
CA GLU A 17 15.51 -7.23 -9.24
C GLU A 17 15.41 -5.75 -8.85
N TRP A 18 14.86 -4.93 -9.73
CA TRP A 18 14.68 -3.50 -9.48
C TRP A 18 13.24 -3.22 -9.06
N VAL A 19 13.07 -2.71 -7.84
CA VAL A 19 11.74 -2.41 -7.28
C VAL A 19 11.59 -0.93 -6.98
N ASP A 20 10.35 -0.43 -7.08
CA ASP A 20 10.02 0.94 -6.66
C ASP A 20 9.93 0.99 -5.14
N ARG A 21 10.77 1.83 -4.53
CA ARG A 21 10.77 2.07 -3.10
C ARG A 21 10.44 3.52 -2.82
N TRP A 22 9.47 3.69 -1.93
CA TRP A 22 9.08 4.99 -1.39
C TRP A 22 10.20 5.51 -0.48
N SER A 23 10.78 6.65 -0.83
CA SER A 23 11.86 7.31 -0.08
C SER A 23 11.50 8.78 0.17
N PRO A 24 10.56 9.06 1.09
CA PRO A 24 10.10 10.40 1.41
C PRO A 24 11.22 11.26 1.99
N PRO A 25 11.10 12.60 1.90
CA PRO A 25 12.03 13.50 2.55
C PRO A 25 11.88 13.41 4.07
N LYS A 26 12.95 13.78 4.77
CA LYS A 26 12.90 13.95 6.23
C LYS A 26 12.06 15.20 6.55
N PRO A 27 11.04 15.10 7.41
CA PRO A 27 10.30 16.28 7.85
C PRO A 27 11.23 17.32 8.49
N LEU A 28 10.99 18.59 8.21
CA LEU A 28 11.81 19.71 8.69
C LEU A 28 11.46 20.11 10.12
N VAL A 29 10.21 19.86 10.53
CA VAL A 29 9.71 20.14 11.88
C VAL A 29 8.96 18.93 12.41
N GLY A 30 8.95 18.78 13.73
CA GLY A 30 8.18 17.74 14.39
C GLY A 30 6.68 18.06 14.44
N LEU A 31 5.88 17.03 14.69
CA LEU A 31 4.42 17.14 14.68
C LEU A 31 3.88 18.13 15.73
N GLN A 32 4.50 18.19 16.91
CA GLN A 32 4.13 19.13 17.97
C GLN A 32 4.24 20.60 17.53
N ALA A 33 5.20 20.94 16.66
CA ALA A 33 5.33 22.29 16.15
C ALA A 33 4.17 22.63 15.20
N ILE A 34 3.77 21.67 14.36
CA ILE A 34 2.60 21.81 13.48
C ILE A 34 1.34 22.01 14.31
N GLU A 35 1.10 21.16 15.31
CA GLU A 35 -0.05 21.29 16.21
C GLU A 35 -0.11 22.66 16.88
N LYS A 36 1.03 23.19 17.38
CA LYS A 36 1.09 24.53 17.99
C LYS A 36 0.73 25.63 16.99
N VAL A 37 1.26 25.54 15.76
CA VAL A 37 0.95 26.52 14.70
C VAL A 37 -0.53 26.48 14.36
N LEU A 38 -1.09 25.31 14.10
CA LEU A 38 -2.50 25.18 13.72
C LEU A 38 -3.44 25.65 14.85
N ASN A 39 -3.19 25.26 16.11
CA ASN A 39 -3.97 25.73 17.25
C ASN A 39 -3.91 27.24 17.47
N ARG A 40 -2.86 27.93 16.98
CA ARG A 40 -2.77 29.40 17.09
C ARG A 40 -3.67 30.12 16.09
N HIS A 41 -4.09 29.43 15.03
CA HIS A 41 -4.92 29.96 13.96
C HIS A 41 -6.39 29.50 14.04
N THR A 42 -6.77 28.76 15.08
CA THR A 42 -8.19 28.44 15.31
C THR A 42 -8.93 29.65 15.88
N PHE A 43 -10.23 29.79 15.57
CA PHE A 43 -11.01 30.94 16.07
C PHE A 43 -11.34 30.84 17.57
N LEU A 44 -11.38 29.62 18.13
CA LEU A 44 -11.55 29.35 19.56
C LEU A 44 -10.53 28.30 20.01
N VAL A 45 -10.15 28.38 21.29
CA VAL A 45 -9.29 27.39 21.95
C VAL A 45 -10.12 26.60 22.95
N THR A 46 -10.69 25.50 22.49
CA THR A 46 -11.48 24.55 23.29
C THR A 46 -10.94 23.12 23.14
N PRO A 47 -11.28 22.18 24.04
CA PRO A 47 -10.89 20.77 23.89
C PRO A 47 -11.28 20.17 22.53
N GLU A 48 -12.46 20.52 22.00
CA GLU A 48 -12.99 20.07 20.71
C GLU A 48 -12.12 20.58 19.56
N SER A 49 -11.76 21.87 19.57
CA SER A 49 -10.89 22.45 18.55
C SER A 49 -9.52 21.78 18.53
N ARG A 50 -8.98 21.42 19.71
CA ARG A 50 -7.69 20.73 19.83
C ARG A 50 -7.76 19.31 19.28
N LEU A 51 -8.90 18.63 19.42
CA LEU A 51 -9.13 17.31 18.80
C LEU A 51 -9.15 17.42 17.28
N VAL A 52 -9.86 18.40 16.72
CA VAL A 52 -9.86 18.65 15.27
C VAL A 52 -8.44 18.92 14.77
N VAL A 53 -7.69 19.81 15.43
CA VAL A 53 -6.29 20.08 15.07
C VAL A 53 -5.42 18.82 15.19
N ALA A 54 -5.63 17.99 16.20
CA ALA A 54 -4.91 16.73 16.34
C ALA A 54 -5.21 15.76 15.18
N VAL A 55 -6.45 15.68 14.71
CA VAL A 55 -6.82 14.90 13.51
C VAL A 55 -6.09 15.42 12.28
N LEU A 56 -6.06 16.74 12.08
CA LEU A 56 -5.36 17.38 10.96
C LEU A 56 -3.85 17.08 11.01
N ALA A 57 -3.22 17.25 12.18
CA ALA A 57 -1.81 16.96 12.38
C ALA A 57 -1.51 15.47 12.12
N ARG A 58 -2.37 14.57 12.64
CA ARG A 58 -2.25 13.14 12.45
C ARG A 58 -2.26 12.77 10.96
N ALA A 59 -3.22 13.32 10.20
CA ALA A 59 -3.30 13.15 8.75
C ALA A 59 -2.04 13.67 8.03
N ILE A 60 -1.50 14.83 8.44
CA ILE A 60 -0.24 15.36 7.90
C ILE A 60 0.92 14.38 8.13
N HIS A 61 1.06 13.79 9.32
CA HIS A 61 2.13 12.82 9.52
C HIS A 61 1.88 11.52 8.75
N ASP A 62 0.62 11.07 8.64
CA ASP A 62 0.29 9.83 7.92
C ASP A 62 0.49 9.97 6.41
N SER A 63 0.44 11.19 5.86
CA SER A 63 0.76 11.44 4.45
C SER A 63 2.21 11.14 4.06
N LEU A 64 3.09 10.92 5.03
CA LEU A 64 4.49 10.54 4.82
C LEU A 64 4.78 9.06 5.18
N SER A 65 3.77 8.28 5.57
CA SER A 65 3.98 6.91 6.07
C SER A 65 4.78 6.02 5.11
N LEU A 66 5.84 5.40 5.65
CA LEU A 66 6.76 4.51 4.93
C LEU A 66 6.18 3.11 4.73
N THR A 67 5.54 2.57 5.77
CA THR A 67 5.16 1.15 5.84
C THR A 67 3.74 0.91 5.34
N ASN A 68 2.83 1.88 5.51
CA ASN A 68 1.43 1.70 5.19
C ASN A 68 1.00 2.56 3.99
N ARG A 69 1.09 1.95 2.79
CA ARG A 69 0.69 2.59 1.52
C ARG A 69 -0.77 3.03 1.51
N ARG A 70 -1.66 2.24 2.11
CA ARG A 70 -3.10 2.54 2.15
C ARG A 70 -3.36 3.77 3.01
N MET A 71 -2.83 3.79 4.23
CA MET A 71 -2.95 4.91 5.16
C MET A 71 -2.36 6.19 4.56
N ARG A 72 -1.20 6.11 3.89
CA ARG A 72 -0.63 7.26 3.19
C ARG A 72 -1.56 7.81 2.11
N ARG A 73 -2.15 6.93 1.30
CA ARG A 73 -3.08 7.32 0.23
C ARG A 73 -4.33 7.98 0.79
N GLU A 74 -4.92 7.40 1.84
CA GLU A 74 -6.12 7.92 2.51
C GLU A 74 -5.83 9.30 3.13
N ALA A 75 -4.71 9.45 3.85
CA ALA A 75 -4.29 10.72 4.41
C ALA A 75 -4.05 11.80 3.33
N ARG A 76 -3.41 11.44 2.20
CA ARG A 76 -3.22 12.37 1.08
C ARG A 76 -4.54 12.72 0.40
N ARG A 77 -5.47 11.77 0.24
CA ARG A 77 -6.82 12.03 -0.29
C ARG A 77 -7.56 13.01 0.61
N PHE A 78 -7.48 12.83 1.92
CA PHE A 78 -8.07 13.74 2.90
C PHE A 78 -7.49 15.16 2.78
N LEU A 79 -6.16 15.30 2.84
CA LEU A 79 -5.48 16.62 2.81
C LEU A 79 -5.63 17.37 1.48
N LEU A 80 -5.71 16.65 0.37
CA LEU A 80 -5.82 17.25 -0.97
C LEU A 80 -7.27 17.36 -1.45
N GLY A 81 -8.21 16.70 -0.77
CA GLY A 81 -9.63 16.69 -1.12
C GLY A 81 -10.45 17.76 -0.40
N GLU A 82 -11.76 17.65 -0.59
CA GLU A 82 -12.78 18.54 -0.01
C GLU A 82 -13.03 18.27 1.48
N ASP A 83 -12.78 17.03 1.94
CA ASP A 83 -12.92 16.66 3.35
C ASP A 83 -12.12 17.58 4.27
N LEU A 84 -10.92 18.01 3.84
CA LEU A 84 -10.11 18.95 4.61
C LEU A 84 -10.86 20.26 4.90
N THR A 85 -11.63 20.77 3.94
CA THR A 85 -12.39 22.02 4.10
C THR A 85 -13.41 21.87 5.23
N LEU A 86 -14.18 20.78 5.23
CA LEU A 86 -15.18 20.49 6.26
C LEU A 86 -14.58 20.48 7.67
N TRP A 87 -13.40 19.87 7.84
CA TRP A 87 -12.71 19.82 9.14
C TRP A 87 -12.11 21.17 9.52
N CYS A 88 -11.63 21.94 8.56
CA CYS A 88 -11.07 23.27 8.82
C CYS A 88 -12.17 24.27 9.23
N ASP A 89 -13.35 24.19 8.63
CA ASP A 89 -14.49 25.06 8.94
C ASP A 89 -14.93 24.94 10.42
N LEU A 90 -14.86 23.72 10.99
CA LEU A 90 -15.17 23.47 12.41
C LEU A 90 -14.30 24.26 13.39
N VAL A 91 -13.10 24.66 12.97
CA VAL A 91 -12.12 25.36 13.81
C VAL A 91 -11.66 26.68 13.20
N GLY A 92 -12.33 27.15 12.14
CA GLY A 92 -12.05 28.43 11.47
C GLY A 92 -10.65 28.48 10.85
N LEU A 93 -10.10 27.33 10.47
CA LEU A 93 -8.85 27.26 9.72
C LEU A 93 -9.12 27.40 8.22
N HIS A 94 -8.12 27.91 7.49
CA HIS A 94 -8.17 27.87 6.03
C HIS A 94 -7.51 26.57 5.53
N PRO A 95 -8.15 25.77 4.67
CA PRO A 95 -7.58 24.49 4.22
C PRO A 95 -6.24 24.67 3.47
N ASP A 96 -6.08 25.76 2.71
CA ASP A 96 -4.80 26.04 2.04
C ASP A 96 -3.68 26.41 3.01
N PHE A 97 -4.01 27.01 4.16
CA PHE A 97 -3.01 27.24 5.20
C PHE A 97 -2.49 25.91 5.76
N VAL A 98 -3.38 24.95 6.02
CA VAL A 98 -2.99 23.60 6.47
C VAL A 98 -2.11 22.91 5.43
N ARG A 99 -2.50 22.95 4.14
CA ARG A 99 -1.69 22.39 3.03
C ARG A 99 -0.34 23.08 2.91
N PHE A 100 -0.30 24.41 3.05
CA PHE A 100 0.92 25.20 3.03
C PHE A 100 1.88 24.78 4.15
N VAL A 101 1.38 24.68 5.38
CA VAL A 101 2.17 24.21 6.54
C VAL A 101 2.68 22.80 6.30
N ALA A 102 1.85 21.88 5.82
CA ALA A 102 2.24 20.50 5.53
C ALA A 102 3.34 20.40 4.47
N ARG A 103 3.28 21.22 3.42
CA ARG A 103 4.32 21.30 2.38
C ARG A 103 5.62 21.89 2.93
N LYS A 104 5.54 23.01 3.66
CA LYS A 104 6.72 23.68 4.24
C LYS A 104 7.38 22.85 5.33
N ALA A 105 6.62 22.04 6.05
CA ALA A 105 7.15 21.09 7.02
C ALA A 105 7.75 19.82 6.40
N GLY A 106 7.58 19.61 5.09
CA GLY A 106 8.11 18.45 4.36
C GLY A 106 7.25 17.19 4.43
N TYR A 107 6.02 17.27 4.95
CA TYR A 107 5.11 16.12 5.08
C TYR A 107 4.30 15.83 3.81
N LEU A 108 3.97 16.89 3.06
CA LEU A 108 3.19 16.79 1.83
C LEU A 108 4.10 16.93 0.59
N ALA A 109 5.11 16.07 0.51
CA ALA A 109 6.03 16.01 -0.62
C ALA A 109 5.37 15.45 -1.89
N ASP A 110 5.93 15.76 -3.06
CA ASP A 110 5.50 15.17 -4.33
C ASP A 110 5.85 13.68 -4.37
N GLU A 111 4.85 12.81 -4.45
CA GLU A 111 5.11 11.37 -4.48
C GLU A 111 5.99 10.96 -5.65
N LYS A 112 5.80 11.55 -6.84
CA LYS A 112 6.53 11.11 -8.04
C LYS A 112 8.03 11.35 -7.91
N ALA A 113 8.43 12.43 -7.26
CA ALA A 113 9.84 12.79 -7.06
C ALA A 113 10.57 11.87 -6.06
N HIS A 114 9.84 11.13 -5.22
CA HIS A 114 10.40 10.37 -4.10
C HIS A 114 10.27 8.84 -4.26
N TRP A 115 9.77 8.36 -5.39
CA TRP A 115 9.86 6.96 -5.77
C TRP A 115 11.22 6.68 -6.41
N GLN A 116 11.97 5.76 -5.83
CA GLN A 116 13.30 5.39 -6.30
C GLN A 116 13.31 3.92 -6.74
N LYS A 117 13.93 3.66 -7.90
CA LYS A 117 14.24 2.29 -8.33
C LYS A 117 15.46 1.81 -7.55
N VAL A 118 15.27 0.82 -6.68
CA VAL A 118 16.34 0.25 -5.87
C VAL A 118 16.54 -1.24 -6.19
N PRO A 119 17.80 -1.71 -6.23
CA PRO A 119 18.08 -3.12 -6.45
C PRO A 119 17.79 -3.92 -5.17
N ILE A 120 17.05 -5.00 -5.29
CA ILE A 120 16.85 -6.02 -4.26
C ILE A 120 17.46 -7.34 -4.72
N LYS A 121 18.01 -8.11 -3.77
CA LYS A 121 18.56 -9.45 -4.02
C LYS A 121 17.50 -10.47 -3.67
N VAL A 122 16.91 -11.10 -4.68
CA VAL A 122 15.89 -12.14 -4.51
C VAL A 122 16.56 -13.52 -4.60
N PRO A 123 16.38 -14.42 -3.62
CA PRO A 123 16.86 -15.79 -3.72
C PRO A 123 16.19 -16.51 -4.90
N VAL A 124 16.98 -17.09 -5.79
CA VAL A 124 16.48 -17.95 -6.86
C VAL A 124 16.17 -19.30 -6.24
N LEU A 125 14.89 -19.64 -6.12
CA LEU A 125 14.47 -21.00 -5.77
C LEU A 125 14.95 -21.96 -6.86
N PRO A 126 15.67 -23.03 -6.52
CA PRO A 126 16.02 -24.05 -7.50
C PRO A 126 14.72 -24.67 -8.03
N VAL A 127 14.53 -24.63 -9.35
CA VAL A 127 13.46 -25.36 -10.01
C VAL A 127 13.64 -26.83 -9.66
N PRO A 128 12.64 -27.51 -9.07
CA PRO A 128 12.71 -28.96 -8.93
C PRO A 128 12.83 -29.53 -10.34
N ASN A 129 13.93 -30.23 -10.63
CA ASN A 129 14.06 -30.98 -11.87
C ASN A 129 12.83 -31.89 -11.98
N GLU A 130 11.98 -31.66 -12.99
CA GLU A 130 10.89 -32.58 -13.29
C GLU A 130 11.50 -33.98 -13.45
N PRO A 131 10.97 -35.02 -12.77
CA PRO A 131 11.37 -36.37 -13.10
C PRO A 131 10.96 -36.59 -14.56
N VAL A 132 11.94 -36.91 -15.41
CA VAL A 132 11.72 -37.40 -16.76
C VAL A 132 10.72 -38.55 -16.66
N VAL A 133 9.47 -38.28 -17.00
CA VAL A 133 8.44 -39.30 -17.13
C VAL A 133 8.81 -40.09 -18.38
N SER A 134 9.44 -41.25 -18.18
CA SER A 134 9.57 -42.27 -19.21
C SER A 134 8.18 -42.54 -19.78
N ALA A 135 8.03 -42.33 -21.08
CA ALA A 135 6.82 -42.65 -21.81
C ALA A 135 6.46 -44.13 -21.61
N SER A 136 5.39 -44.39 -20.88
CA SER A 136 4.69 -45.67 -20.89
C SER A 136 3.36 -45.44 -21.60
N SER A 137 3.26 -46.01 -22.80
CA SER A 137 2.06 -46.00 -23.63
C SER A 137 0.95 -46.82 -22.97
N ALA A 138 -0.09 -46.15 -22.47
CA ALA A 138 -1.38 -46.77 -22.19
C ALA A 138 -2.51 -45.90 -22.76
N PRO A 139 -3.59 -46.48 -23.31
CA PRO A 139 -4.59 -45.72 -24.05
C PRO A 139 -5.44 -44.86 -23.10
N VAL A 140 -5.57 -43.58 -23.43
CA VAL A 140 -6.43 -42.62 -22.73
C VAL A 140 -7.86 -42.85 -23.23
N HIS A 141 -8.74 -43.40 -22.38
CA HIS A 141 -10.18 -43.30 -22.62
C HIS A 141 -10.64 -41.88 -22.29
N SER A 142 -11.03 -41.14 -23.33
CA SER A 142 -11.61 -39.81 -23.23
C SER A 142 -12.97 -39.87 -22.51
N ILE A 143 -13.01 -39.36 -21.28
CA ILE A 143 -14.29 -39.10 -20.58
C ILE A 143 -14.76 -37.72 -21.03
N THR A 144 -15.70 -37.71 -21.96
CA THR A 144 -16.42 -36.51 -22.39
C THR A 144 -17.43 -36.14 -21.31
N CYS A 145 -17.24 -34.99 -20.65
CA CYS A 145 -18.24 -34.42 -19.76
C CYS A 145 -19.37 -33.79 -20.59
N HIS A 146 -20.50 -34.49 -20.67
CA HIS A 146 -21.74 -33.93 -21.21
C HIS A 146 -22.35 -32.93 -20.23
N ALA A 147 -22.28 -31.64 -20.58
CA ALA A 147 -23.08 -30.60 -19.95
C ALA A 147 -24.57 -30.84 -20.28
N HIS A 148 -25.37 -31.19 -19.28
CA HIS A 148 -26.83 -31.20 -19.41
C HIS A 148 -27.33 -29.76 -19.33
N ASN A 149 -27.64 -29.16 -20.48
CA ASN A 149 -28.49 -27.97 -20.55
C ASN A 149 -29.95 -28.43 -20.60
N HIS A 150 -30.69 -28.21 -19.51
CA HIS A 150 -32.16 -28.28 -19.57
C HIS A 150 -32.71 -26.96 -20.15
N PRO A 151 -33.59 -27.02 -21.17
CA PRO A 151 -34.30 -25.85 -21.67
C PRO A 151 -35.44 -25.43 -20.72
N PRO A 152 -35.93 -24.18 -20.80
CA PRO A 152 -37.01 -23.70 -19.97
C PRO A 152 -38.34 -24.25 -20.49
N GLN A 153 -39.07 -25.00 -19.68
CA GLN A 153 -40.46 -25.34 -19.97
C GLN A 153 -41.37 -24.29 -19.33
N GLY A 154 -41.84 -23.36 -20.17
CA GLY A 154 -43.04 -22.59 -19.89
C GLY A 154 -44.28 -23.48 -20.02
N GLY A 155 -45.28 -23.23 -19.17
CA GLY A 155 -46.58 -23.88 -19.23
C GLY A 155 -47.55 -23.28 -18.22
N LEU A 156 -48.36 -22.32 -18.68
CA LEU A 156 -49.72 -22.01 -18.18
C LEU A 156 -50.51 -23.34 -17.97
N ILE A 157 -51.49 -23.49 -17.08
CA ILE A 157 -52.83 -22.86 -17.02
C ILE A 157 -53.59 -23.22 -15.71
N HIS A 158 -54.37 -22.24 -15.23
CA HIS A 158 -55.64 -22.23 -14.47
C HIS A 158 -56.22 -23.47 -13.75
N ALA A 159 -56.69 -23.26 -12.51
CA ALA A 159 -58.11 -23.19 -12.15
C ALA A 159 -58.29 -22.38 -10.86
#